data_AF-A0A956ADG1-F1
#
_entry.id   AF-A0A956ADG1-F1
#
_cell.length_a   1.000
_cell.length_b   1.000
_cell.length_c   1.000
_cell.angle_alpha   90.00
_cell.angle_beta   90.00
_cell.angle_gamma   90.00
#
_symmetry.space_group_name_H-M   'P 1'
#
loop_
_entity.id
_entity.type
_entity.pdbx_description
1 polymer ?
#
loop_
_entity_poly.entity_id
_entity_poly.type
_entity_poly.pdbx_seq_one_letter_code
_entity_poly.pdbx_strand_id
1 'polypeptide(L)'
;MTTQPASKKILLIAANPAVSTVTGWPVGFWWAELTHPWWAFTEAGYAVEIRSPAGGALVADGFSDPEDASGYSAHDLLSLGFKKSPTHQALLADTASIEGVDPADYDAVFVVGGQSPMFTFRGDERLQRLVVAFHEAGKVTGLVCHATCLLLEARTPSGALLVQGKTWTGFANAEERFADAYVGQRIQPFWIEDEA
;
A
#
# COMPACT_ATOMS: atom_id res chain seq x y z
N MET A 1 30.12 9.15 25.90
CA MET A 1 28.70 9.07 25.55
C MET A 1 28.62 8.63 24.11
N THR A 2 28.28 7.37 23.85
CA THR A 2 28.02 6.87 22.50
C THR A 2 26.67 7.42 22.05
N THR A 3 26.65 8.30 21.06
CA THR A 3 25.44 8.70 20.36
C THR A 3 24.78 7.44 19.80
N GLN A 4 23.57 7.11 20.23
CA GLN A 4 22.80 6.08 19.55
C GLN A 4 22.64 6.52 18.08
N PRO A 5 22.88 5.63 17.11
CA PRO A 5 22.59 5.94 15.72
C PRO A 5 21.12 6.35 15.60
N ALA A 6 20.84 7.37 14.78
CA ALA A 6 19.47 7.79 14.52
C ALA A 6 18.66 6.59 14.01
N SER A 7 17.44 6.42 14.53
CA SER A 7 16.53 5.36 14.08
C SER A 7 16.28 5.54 12.58
N LYS A 8 16.51 4.48 11.82
CA LYS A 8 16.21 4.45 10.38
C LYS A 8 14.72 4.66 10.15
N LYS A 9 14.36 5.34 9.07
CA LYS A 9 12.99 5.80 8.81
C LYS A 9 12.40 5.15 7.56
N ILE A 10 11.17 4.65 7.68
CA ILE A 10 10.42 4.02 6.59
C ILE A 10 9.18 4.85 6.28
N LEU A 11 8.99 5.18 5.00
CA LEU A 11 7.73 5.73 4.50
C LEU A 11 6.79 4.59 4.15
N LEU A 12 5.64 4.51 4.83
CA LEU A 12 4.59 3.56 4.54
C LEU A 12 3.43 4.30 3.86
N ILE A 13 3.13 3.96 2.61
CA ILE A 13 2.10 4.63 1.81
C ILE A 13 0.91 3.70 1.66
N ALA A 14 -0.29 4.17 2.00
CA ALA A 14 -1.54 3.48 1.74
C ALA A 14 -2.47 4.33 0.88
N ALA A 15 -3.29 3.66 0.06
CA ALA A 15 -4.22 4.34 -0.82
C ALA A 15 -5.31 5.06 -0.03
N ASN A 16 -5.69 6.25 -0.49
CA ASN A 16 -6.92 6.92 -0.03
C ASN A 16 -8.14 6.04 -0.34
N PRO A 17 -9.26 6.17 0.40
CA PRO A 17 -10.49 5.46 0.08
C PRO A 17 -11.05 5.86 -1.29
N ALA A 18 -11.66 4.90 -1.98
CA ALA A 18 -12.34 5.10 -3.26
C ALA A 18 -13.64 4.31 -3.32
N VAL A 19 -14.34 4.42 -4.45
CA VAL A 19 -15.50 3.59 -4.78
C VAL A 19 -15.19 2.81 -6.05
N SER A 20 -15.32 1.50 -6.00
CA SER A 20 -15.10 0.64 -7.16
C SER A 20 -16.09 1.00 -8.26
N THR A 21 -15.58 1.33 -9.44
CA THR A 21 -16.41 1.55 -10.65
C THR A 21 -16.97 0.26 -11.23
N VAL A 22 -16.54 -0.90 -10.72
CA VAL A 22 -16.98 -2.23 -11.15
C VAL A 22 -18.11 -2.74 -10.25
N THR A 23 -17.92 -2.68 -8.92
CA THR A 23 -18.87 -3.26 -7.95
C THR A 23 -19.73 -2.22 -7.22
N GLY A 24 -19.34 -0.93 -7.28
CA GLY A 24 -19.96 0.14 -6.50
C GLY A 24 -19.60 0.14 -5.01
N TRP A 25 -18.67 -0.73 -4.58
CA TRP A 25 -18.30 -0.85 -3.17
C TRP A 25 -17.34 0.24 -2.71
N PRO A 26 -17.42 0.67 -1.44
CA PRO A 26 -16.32 1.40 -0.83
C PRO A 26 -15.10 0.48 -0.74
N VAL A 27 -13.96 0.97 -1.21
CA VAL A 27 -12.68 0.27 -1.22
C VAL A 27 -11.58 1.13 -0.60
N GLY A 28 -10.55 0.48 -0.11
CA GLY A 28 -9.52 1.05 0.73
C GLY A 28 -8.20 0.28 0.64
N PHE A 29 -7.40 0.39 1.70
CA PHE A 29 -6.19 -0.41 1.89
C PHE A 29 -6.53 -1.77 2.52
N TRP A 30 -5.66 -2.77 2.37
CA TRP A 30 -5.82 -4.05 3.08
C TRP A 30 -5.21 -3.99 4.49
N TRP A 31 -6.01 -4.24 5.54
CA TRP A 31 -5.59 -4.14 6.94
C TRP A 31 -4.26 -4.83 7.27
N ALA A 32 -4.12 -6.11 6.92
CA ALA A 32 -2.91 -6.88 7.20
C ALA A 32 -1.67 -6.34 6.46
N GLU A 33 -1.86 -5.76 5.27
CA GLU A 33 -0.76 -5.22 4.46
C GLU A 33 -0.26 -3.87 4.97
N LEU A 34 -1.07 -3.14 5.75
CA LEU A 34 -0.62 -1.95 6.47
C LEU A 34 -0.01 -2.35 7.82
N THR A 35 -0.77 -3.10 8.61
CA THR A 35 -0.46 -3.24 10.03
C THR A 35 0.67 -4.24 10.28
N HIS A 36 0.71 -5.38 9.59
CA HIS A 36 1.75 -6.38 9.83
C HIS A 36 3.14 -5.84 9.46
N PRO A 37 3.34 -5.15 8.30
CA PRO A 37 4.61 -4.49 8.02
C PRO A 37 4.93 -3.37 9.01
N TRP A 38 3.94 -2.55 9.40
CA TRP A 38 4.15 -1.51 10.41
C TRP A 38 4.69 -2.09 11.72
N TRP A 39 4.14 -3.21 12.20
CA TRP A 39 4.64 -3.90 13.39
C TRP A 39 6.03 -4.47 13.18
N ALA A 40 6.26 -5.20 12.08
CA ALA A 40 7.56 -5.78 11.79
C ALA A 40 8.67 -4.72 11.75
N PHE A 41 8.38 -3.55 11.17
CA PHE A 41 9.30 -2.42 11.12
C PHE A 41 9.52 -1.77 12.49
N THR A 42 8.44 -1.47 13.23
CA THR A 42 8.57 -0.80 14.52
C THR A 42 9.24 -1.69 15.58
N GLU A 43 8.95 -2.99 15.60
CA GLU A 43 9.63 -3.96 16.48
C GLU A 43 11.12 -4.11 16.16
N ALA A 44 11.50 -3.95 14.89
CA ALA A 44 12.89 -3.92 14.47
C ALA A 44 13.60 -2.56 14.75
N GLY A 45 12.91 -1.60 15.36
CA GLY A 45 13.46 -0.32 15.78
C GLY A 45 13.47 0.78 14.72
N TYR A 46 12.72 0.60 13.62
CA TYR A 46 12.53 1.61 12.59
C TYR A 46 11.43 2.60 12.98
N ALA A 47 11.64 3.88 12.70
CA ALA A 47 10.57 4.87 12.70
C ALA A 47 9.72 4.69 11.44
N VAL A 48 8.39 4.58 11.58
CA VAL A 48 7.47 4.41 10.45
C VAL A 48 6.55 5.62 10.36
N GLU A 49 6.55 6.28 9.21
CA GLU A 49 5.62 7.35 8.90
C GLU A 49 4.58 6.85 7.90
N ILE A 50 3.30 6.92 8.27
CA ILE A 50 2.19 6.55 7.41
C ILE A 50 1.71 7.78 6.65
N ARG A 51 1.64 7.68 5.31
CA ARG A 51 1.09 8.72 4.43
C ARG A 51 0.09 8.13 3.44
N SER A 52 -0.70 9.01 2.85
CA SER A 52 -1.56 8.69 1.70
C SER A 52 -1.30 9.69 0.57
N PRO A 53 -1.60 9.34 -0.71
CA PRO A 53 -1.35 10.26 -1.82
C PRO A 53 -1.97 11.66 -1.63
N ALA A 54 -3.23 11.73 -1.21
CA ALA A 54 -3.94 12.99 -1.02
C ALA A 54 -3.93 13.51 0.43
N GLY A 55 -3.38 12.75 1.38
CA GLY A 55 -3.58 13.01 2.81
C GLY A 55 -5.00 12.67 3.28
N GLY A 56 -5.31 12.98 4.54
CA GLY A 56 -6.60 12.71 5.16
C GLY A 56 -6.74 11.27 5.67
N ALA A 57 -7.99 10.90 5.96
CA ALA A 57 -8.30 9.61 6.59
C ALA A 57 -8.08 8.43 5.65
N LEU A 58 -7.43 7.39 6.16
CA LEU A 58 -7.35 6.08 5.54
C LEU A 58 -8.54 5.22 5.99
N VAL A 59 -9.13 4.49 5.05
CA VAL A 59 -10.18 3.51 5.33
C VAL A 59 -9.77 2.20 4.68
N ALA A 60 -10.00 1.10 5.39
CA ALA A 60 -9.63 -0.23 4.91
C ALA A 60 -10.72 -0.84 4.02
N ASP A 61 -10.34 -1.83 3.20
CA ASP A 61 -11.28 -2.71 2.51
C ASP A 61 -12.09 -3.53 3.50
N GLY A 62 -13.39 -3.69 3.24
CA GLY A 62 -14.31 -4.44 4.11
C GLY A 62 -13.85 -5.87 4.40
N PHE A 63 -13.52 -6.66 3.38
CA PHE A 63 -13.04 -8.04 3.56
C PHE A 63 -11.73 -8.15 4.37
N SER A 64 -10.94 -7.08 4.43
CA SER A 64 -9.72 -7.04 5.24
C SER A 64 -10.01 -6.74 6.71
N ASP A 65 -11.18 -6.21 7.05
CA ASP A 65 -11.54 -5.83 8.42
C ASP A 65 -11.86 -7.06 9.27
N PRO A 66 -11.16 -7.28 10.39
CA PRO A 66 -11.44 -8.39 11.30
C PRO A 66 -12.84 -8.37 11.93
N GLU A 67 -13.54 -7.24 11.87
CA GLU A 67 -14.91 -7.09 12.37
C GLU A 67 -15.96 -7.01 11.25
N ASP A 68 -15.57 -7.21 9.98
CA ASP A 68 -16.51 -7.26 8.89
C ASP A 68 -17.48 -8.45 9.04
N ALA A 69 -18.72 -8.25 8.60
CA ALA A 69 -19.78 -9.24 8.73
C ALA A 69 -19.48 -10.55 7.96
N SER A 70 -18.62 -10.51 6.94
CA SER A 70 -18.17 -11.72 6.22
C SER A 70 -17.36 -12.66 7.10
N GLY A 71 -16.70 -12.15 8.15
CA GLY A 71 -15.76 -12.91 8.98
C GLY A 71 -14.48 -13.35 8.27
N TYR A 72 -14.22 -12.86 7.04
CA TYR A 72 -13.09 -13.29 6.21
C TYR A 72 -11.74 -13.12 6.92
N SER A 73 -11.54 -11.95 7.53
CA SER A 73 -10.32 -11.59 8.26
C SER A 73 -10.46 -11.67 9.78
N ALA A 74 -11.47 -12.36 10.32
CA ALA A 74 -11.73 -12.42 11.77
C ALA A 74 -10.59 -13.04 12.60
N HIS A 75 -9.69 -13.77 11.94
CA HIS A 75 -8.51 -14.37 12.54
C HIS A 75 -7.33 -13.40 12.71
N ASP A 76 -7.36 -12.21 12.08
CA ASP A 76 -6.28 -11.24 12.12
C ASP A 76 -6.32 -10.39 13.40
N LEU A 77 -5.81 -10.97 14.48
CA LEU A 77 -5.73 -10.33 15.79
C LEU A 77 -4.80 -9.13 15.83
N LEU A 78 -3.79 -9.07 14.94
CA LEU A 78 -2.89 -7.92 14.86
C LEU A 78 -3.64 -6.70 14.32
N SER A 79 -4.28 -6.81 13.16
CA SER A 79 -5.08 -5.72 12.61
C SER A 79 -6.21 -5.30 13.57
N LEU A 80 -6.85 -6.26 14.24
CA LEU A 80 -7.86 -5.98 15.26
C LEU A 80 -7.27 -5.16 16.42
N GLY A 81 -6.11 -5.56 16.94
CA GLY A 81 -5.40 -4.81 17.97
C GLY A 81 -5.03 -3.39 17.53
N PHE A 82 -4.64 -3.20 16.25
CA PHE A 82 -4.32 -1.89 15.69
C PHE A 82 -5.54 -0.99 15.71
N LYS A 83 -6.64 -1.53 15.17
CA LYS A 83 -7.94 -0.86 15.06
C LYS A 83 -8.52 -0.48 16.41
N LYS A 84 -8.35 -1.34 17.43
CA LYS A 84 -8.87 -1.10 18.78
C LYS A 84 -7.98 -0.21 19.64
N SER A 85 -6.72 -0.01 19.27
CA SER A 85 -5.82 0.88 20.00
C SER A 85 -6.04 2.34 19.59
N PRO A 86 -6.42 3.25 20.51
CA PRO A 86 -6.59 4.66 20.19
C PRO A 86 -5.32 5.31 19.62
N THR A 87 -4.14 4.91 20.09
CA THR A 87 -2.87 5.48 19.63
C THR A 87 -2.52 5.04 18.21
N HIS A 88 -2.78 3.78 17.86
CA HIS A 88 -2.48 3.26 16.53
C HIS A 88 -3.53 3.71 15.52
N GLN A 89 -4.82 3.67 15.90
CA GLN A 89 -5.89 4.16 15.03
C GLN A 89 -5.66 5.63 14.65
N ALA A 90 -5.21 6.47 15.58
CA ALA A 90 -4.93 7.89 15.32
C ALA A 90 -3.93 8.11 14.18
N LEU A 91 -3.05 7.14 13.89
CA LEU A 91 -2.12 7.21 12.75
C LEU A 91 -2.83 7.18 11.39
N LEU A 92 -4.08 6.71 11.33
CA LEU A 92 -4.88 6.55 10.12
C LEU A 92 -5.94 7.64 9.96
N ALA A 93 -6.23 8.41 11.03
CA ALA A 93 -7.36 9.33 11.07
C ALA A 93 -7.14 10.58 10.19
N ASP A 94 -5.90 11.06 10.09
CA ASP A 94 -5.54 12.24 9.30
C ASP A 94 -4.07 12.14 8.84
N THR A 95 -3.84 11.35 7.79
CA THR A 95 -2.48 11.16 7.25
C THR A 95 -2.00 12.40 6.49
N ALA A 96 -0.70 12.67 6.54
CA ALA A 96 -0.11 13.67 5.65
C ALA A 96 -0.14 13.16 4.19
N SER A 97 -0.24 14.10 3.24
CA SER A 97 -0.08 13.81 1.80
C SER A 97 1.38 13.43 1.49
N ILE A 98 1.58 12.67 0.41
CA ILE A 98 2.91 12.43 -0.17
C ILE A 98 3.56 13.71 -0.75
N GLU A 99 2.83 14.82 -0.86
CA GLU A 99 3.42 16.10 -1.29
C GLU A 99 4.55 16.54 -0.34
N GLY A 100 5.66 16.99 -0.94
CA GLY A 100 6.84 17.45 -0.20
C GLY A 100 7.67 16.35 0.45
N VAL A 101 7.38 15.07 0.20
CA VAL A 101 8.26 13.97 0.62
C VAL A 101 9.59 14.05 -0.13
N ASP A 102 10.70 14.12 0.60
CA ASP A 102 12.05 13.94 0.07
C ASP A 102 12.55 12.51 0.39
N PRO A 103 12.86 11.66 -0.62
CA PRO A 103 13.46 10.34 -0.40
C PRO A 103 14.76 10.35 0.42
N ALA A 104 15.45 11.48 0.53
CA ALA A 104 16.64 11.62 1.38
C ALA A 104 16.32 11.48 2.88
N ASP A 105 15.10 11.82 3.30
CA ASP A 105 14.64 11.74 4.70
C ASP A 105 14.30 10.31 5.15
N TYR A 106 14.35 9.34 4.24
CA TYR A 106 13.91 7.97 4.47
C TYR A 106 14.97 6.96 4.00
N ASP A 107 14.98 5.79 4.63
CA ASP A 107 15.82 4.65 4.26
C ASP A 107 15.09 3.69 3.31
N ALA A 108 13.76 3.66 3.37
CA ALA A 108 12.92 2.79 2.56
C ALA A 108 11.52 3.37 2.34
N VAL A 109 10.85 2.86 1.30
CA VAL A 109 9.42 3.04 1.07
C VAL A 109 8.72 1.68 0.96
N PHE A 110 7.56 1.57 1.57
CA PHE A 110 6.66 0.42 1.47
C PHE A 110 5.26 0.89 1.07
N VAL A 111 4.74 0.40 -0.06
CA VAL A 111 3.42 0.78 -0.58
C VAL A 111 2.45 -0.38 -0.39
N VAL A 112 1.39 -0.10 0.38
CA VAL A 112 0.33 -1.02 0.78
C VAL A 112 -0.67 -1.22 -0.36
N GLY A 113 -1.11 -2.47 -0.55
CA GLY A 113 -2.16 -2.84 -1.49
C GLY A 113 -3.56 -2.69 -0.88
N GLY A 114 -4.44 -3.66 -1.17
CA GLY A 114 -5.89 -3.52 -1.08
C GLY A 114 -6.52 -3.19 -2.44
N GLN A 115 -7.84 -3.03 -2.49
CA GLN A 115 -8.56 -2.82 -3.73
C GLN A 115 -8.45 -1.38 -4.23
N SER A 116 -8.35 -0.39 -3.34
CA SER A 116 -8.29 1.04 -3.74
C SER A 116 -7.15 1.37 -4.74
N PRO A 117 -5.90 0.85 -4.60
CA PRO A 117 -4.86 1.00 -5.61
C PRO A 117 -5.30 0.81 -7.06
N MET A 118 -6.18 -0.16 -7.34
CA MET A 118 -6.65 -0.46 -8.70
C MET A 118 -7.49 0.67 -9.31
N PHE A 119 -7.97 1.60 -8.48
CA PHE A 119 -8.77 2.76 -8.87
C PHE A 119 -8.03 4.09 -8.66
N THR A 120 -7.05 4.15 -7.76
CA THR A 120 -6.40 5.41 -7.38
C THR A 120 -4.94 5.53 -7.81
N PHE A 121 -4.22 4.43 -8.02
CA PHE A 121 -2.77 4.48 -8.28
C PHE A 121 -2.41 4.51 -9.77
N ARG A 122 -3.21 3.84 -10.61
CA ARG A 122 -3.01 3.91 -12.06
C ARG A 122 -3.24 5.35 -12.53
N GLY A 123 -2.31 5.92 -13.28
CA GLY A 123 -2.31 7.33 -13.66
C GLY A 123 -1.93 8.34 -12.56
N ASP A 124 -1.66 7.95 -11.30
CA ASP A 124 -1.12 8.89 -10.30
C ASP A 124 0.38 9.12 -10.54
N GLU A 125 0.68 10.04 -11.44
CA GLU A 125 2.07 10.35 -11.79
C GLU A 125 2.89 10.87 -10.60
N ARG A 126 2.26 11.48 -9.58
CA ARG A 126 2.99 11.97 -8.40
C ARG A 126 3.51 10.78 -7.59
N LEU A 127 2.65 9.80 -7.34
CA LEU A 127 3.03 8.58 -6.64
C LEU A 127 4.03 7.75 -7.44
N GLN A 128 3.82 7.61 -8.76
CA GLN A 128 4.76 6.93 -9.65
C GLN A 128 6.15 7.56 -9.58
N ARG A 129 6.25 8.90 -9.70
CA ARG A 129 7.53 9.61 -9.59
C ARG A 129 8.18 9.43 -8.24
N LEU A 130 7.40 9.44 -7.15
CA LEU A 130 7.94 9.24 -5.80
C LEU A 130 8.57 7.84 -5.66
N VAL A 131 7.85 6.79 -6.05
CA VAL A 131 8.37 5.41 -5.99
C VAL A 131 9.62 5.25 -6.85
N VAL A 132 9.62 5.80 -8.07
CA VAL A 132 10.81 5.81 -8.94
C VAL A 132 11.98 6.54 -8.26
N ALA A 133 11.74 7.69 -7.62
CA ALA A 133 12.78 8.45 -6.96
C ALA A 133 13.42 7.70 -5.78
N PHE A 134 12.63 6.98 -4.98
CA PHE A 134 13.14 6.08 -3.95
C PHE A 134 14.04 4.98 -4.55
N HIS A 135 13.57 4.32 -5.61
CA HIS A 135 14.30 3.23 -6.26
C HIS A 135 15.61 3.71 -6.90
N GLU A 136 15.58 4.81 -7.66
CA GLU A 136 16.76 5.40 -8.31
C GLU A 136 17.77 5.96 -7.29
N ALA A 137 17.32 6.38 -6.10
CA ALA A 137 18.19 6.75 -4.98
C ALA A 137 18.82 5.54 -4.28
N GLY A 138 18.57 4.31 -4.76
CA GLY A 138 19.11 3.07 -4.18
C GLY A 138 18.47 2.70 -2.84
N LYS A 139 17.30 3.27 -2.52
CA LYS A 139 16.56 2.97 -1.29
C LYS A 139 15.79 1.65 -1.46
N VAL A 140 15.54 0.96 -0.35
CA VAL A 140 14.69 -0.23 -0.37
C VAL A 140 13.28 0.20 -0.74
N THR A 141 12.75 -0.38 -1.82
CA THR A 141 11.44 -0.01 -2.40
C THR A 141 10.58 -1.26 -2.49
N GLY A 142 9.53 -1.34 -1.67
CA GLY A 142 8.60 -2.47 -1.63
C GLY A 142 7.18 -2.04 -1.99
N LEU A 143 6.52 -2.84 -2.83
CA LEU A 143 5.10 -2.70 -3.16
C LEU A 143 4.47 -4.08 -3.01
N VAL A 144 3.29 -4.17 -2.41
CA VAL A 144 2.62 -5.45 -2.15
C VAL A 144 1.24 -5.51 -2.81
N CYS A 145 0.84 -6.71 -3.22
CA CYS A 145 -0.51 -6.99 -3.72
C CYS A 145 -0.88 -6.07 -4.90
N HIS A 146 -2.03 -5.41 -4.86
CA HIS A 146 -2.49 -4.51 -5.92
C HIS A 146 -1.74 -3.17 -6.01
N ALA A 147 -0.95 -2.78 -5.00
CA ALA A 147 -0.11 -1.58 -5.11
C ALA A 147 0.87 -1.67 -6.29
N THR A 148 1.22 -2.90 -6.67
CA THR A 148 2.11 -3.20 -7.79
C THR A 148 1.56 -2.76 -9.15
N CYS A 149 0.27 -2.40 -9.26
CA CYS A 149 -0.28 -1.78 -10.48
C CYS A 149 0.45 -0.47 -10.85
N LEU A 150 1.08 0.22 -9.88
CA LEU A 150 1.96 1.36 -10.15
C LEU A 150 3.09 1.02 -11.12
N LEU A 151 3.61 -0.20 -11.07
CA LEU A 151 4.77 -0.63 -11.84
C LEU A 151 4.48 -0.78 -13.33
N LEU A 152 3.20 -0.87 -13.72
CA LEU A 152 2.75 -0.91 -15.12
C LEU A 152 3.07 0.40 -15.87
N GLU A 153 3.13 1.52 -15.14
CA GLU A 153 3.27 2.86 -15.72
C GLU A 153 4.46 3.66 -15.13
N ALA A 154 5.06 3.20 -14.03
CA ALA A 154 6.23 3.83 -13.43
C ALA A 154 7.42 3.83 -14.38
N ARG A 155 7.87 5.02 -14.79
CA ARG A 155 9.00 5.22 -15.71
C ARG A 155 10.14 5.97 -15.04
N THR A 156 11.36 5.53 -15.35
CA THR A 156 12.59 6.23 -14.95
C THR A 156 12.71 7.55 -15.72
N PRO A 157 13.62 8.46 -15.32
CA PRO A 157 13.87 9.70 -16.07
C PRO A 157 14.28 9.50 -17.53
N SER A 158 14.79 8.32 -17.91
CA SER A 158 15.10 7.99 -19.31
C SER A 158 13.88 7.55 -20.12
N GLY A 159 12.72 7.39 -19.49
CA GLY A 159 11.46 6.95 -20.11
C GLY A 159 11.27 5.42 -20.15
N ALA A 160 12.28 4.64 -19.75
CA ALA A 160 12.15 3.20 -19.59
C ALA A 160 11.23 2.86 -18.42
N LEU A 161 10.51 1.73 -18.50
CA LEU A 161 9.74 1.23 -17.35
C LEU A 161 10.71 0.90 -16.20
N LEU A 162 10.34 1.25 -14.97
CA LEU A 162 11.13 1.00 -13.77
C LEU A 162 11.48 -0.49 -13.64
N VAL A 163 10.54 -1.36 -14.02
CA VAL A 163 10.66 -2.82 -13.93
C VAL A 163 11.26 -3.47 -15.18
N GLN A 164 11.69 -2.70 -16.18
CA GLN A 164 12.24 -3.27 -17.41
C GLN A 164 13.48 -4.13 -17.13
N GLY A 165 13.42 -5.40 -17.55
CA GLY A 165 14.50 -6.37 -17.34
C GLY A 165 14.66 -6.83 -15.88
N LYS A 166 13.67 -6.57 -15.02
CA LYS A 166 13.64 -6.99 -13.61
C LYS A 166 12.59 -8.08 -13.40
N THR A 167 12.81 -8.89 -12.38
CA THR A 167 11.78 -9.79 -11.86
C THR A 167 10.99 -9.07 -10.78
N TRP A 168 9.67 -9.13 -10.86
CA TRP A 168 8.75 -8.59 -9.87
C TRP A 168 7.53 -9.50 -9.76
N THR A 169 6.71 -9.28 -8.73
CA THR A 169 5.48 -10.03 -8.46
C THR A 169 4.41 -9.07 -7.94
N GLY A 170 3.18 -9.54 -7.88
CA GLY A 170 1.98 -8.80 -7.47
C GLY A 170 0.83 -9.78 -7.26
N PHE A 171 -0.38 -9.25 -7.03
CA PHE A 171 -1.57 -10.10 -6.92
C PHE A 171 -1.84 -10.78 -8.27
N ALA A 172 -1.84 -12.12 -8.27
CA ALA A 172 -1.82 -12.92 -9.47
C ALA A 172 -3.22 -13.12 -10.07
N ASN A 173 -3.28 -13.39 -11.37
CA ASN A 173 -4.54 -13.71 -12.05
C ASN A 173 -5.26 -14.92 -11.43
N ALA A 174 -4.51 -15.87 -10.86
CA ALA A 174 -5.10 -17.01 -10.15
C ALA A 174 -5.83 -16.61 -8.87
N GLU A 175 -5.30 -15.63 -8.14
CA GLU A 175 -5.89 -15.09 -6.91
C GLU A 175 -7.09 -14.21 -7.25
N GLU A 176 -7.01 -13.44 -8.34
CA GLU A 176 -8.15 -12.69 -8.88
C GLU A 176 -9.31 -13.59 -9.27
N ARG A 177 -9.04 -14.68 -9.99
CA ARG A 177 -10.07 -15.68 -10.33
C ARG A 177 -10.72 -16.27 -9.10
N PHE A 178 -9.95 -16.53 -8.05
CA PHE A 178 -10.48 -17.01 -6.79
C PHE A 178 -11.39 -15.96 -6.13
N ALA A 179 -10.94 -14.69 -6.05
CA ALA A 179 -11.70 -13.60 -5.45
C ALA A 179 -13.01 -13.34 -6.21
N ASP A 180 -12.95 -13.27 -7.54
CA ASP A 180 -14.12 -13.11 -8.41
C ASP A 180 -15.13 -14.26 -8.20
N ALA A 181 -14.64 -15.51 -8.12
CA ALA A 181 -15.49 -16.68 -7.90
C ALA A 181 -16.09 -16.71 -6.49
N TYR A 182 -15.32 -16.30 -5.48
CA TYR A 182 -15.77 -16.26 -4.08
C TYR A 182 -16.89 -15.22 -3.88
N VAL A 183 -16.75 -14.05 -4.50
CA VAL A 183 -17.77 -12.99 -4.44
C VAL A 183 -18.91 -13.23 -5.42
N GLY A 184 -18.66 -13.92 -6.53
CA GLY A 184 -19.64 -14.19 -7.59
C GLY A 184 -19.75 -13.08 -8.64
N GLN A 185 -18.78 -12.17 -8.72
CA GLN A 185 -18.70 -11.13 -9.75
C GLN A 185 -17.25 -10.66 -9.95
N ARG A 186 -16.99 -9.94 -11.05
CA ARG A 186 -15.71 -9.27 -11.29
C ARG A 186 -15.48 -8.18 -10.25
N ILE A 187 -14.34 -8.20 -9.57
CA ILE A 187 -13.99 -7.19 -8.55
C ILE A 187 -13.14 -6.07 -9.15
N GLN A 188 -12.07 -6.43 -9.88
CA GLN A 188 -11.08 -5.46 -10.35
C GLN A 188 -11.35 -4.96 -11.78
N PRO A 189 -11.04 -3.69 -12.09
CA PRO A 189 -11.26 -3.11 -13.42
C PRO A 189 -10.34 -3.71 -14.49
N PHE A 190 -9.16 -4.19 -14.09
CA PHE A 190 -8.17 -4.90 -14.89
C PHE A 190 -7.40 -5.85 -13.97
N TRP A 191 -6.61 -6.77 -14.53
CA TRP A 191 -5.71 -7.61 -13.74
C TRP A 191 -4.26 -7.26 -14.06
N ILE A 192 -3.42 -7.17 -13.02
CA ILE A 192 -2.06 -6.65 -13.15
C ILE A 192 -1.20 -7.57 -14.04
N GLU A 193 -1.30 -8.89 -13.86
CA GLU A 193 -0.52 -9.87 -14.63
C GLU A 193 -0.89 -9.89 -16.12
N ASP A 194 -2.13 -9.56 -16.50
CA ASP A 194 -2.54 -9.44 -17.90
C ASP A 194 -1.97 -8.18 -18.59
N GLU A 195 -1.67 -7.14 -17.82
CA GLU A 195 -1.18 -5.84 -18.32
C GLU A 195 0.36 -5.74 -18.31
N ALA A 196 1.04 -6.69 -17.65
CA ALA A 196 2.46 -6.68 -17.33
C ALA A 196 3.40 -7.15 -18.46
#